data_AF-R5ZHY7-F1
#
_entry.id   AF-R5ZHY7-F1
#
_cell.length_a   1.000
_cell.length_b   1.000
_cell.length_c   1.000
_cell.angle_alpha   90.00
_cell.angle_beta   90.00
_cell.angle_gamma   90.00
#
_symmetry.space_group_name_H-M   'P 1'
#
loop_
_entity.id
_entity.type
_entity.pdbx_description
1 polymer ?
#
loop_
_entity_poly.entity_id
_entity_poly.type
_entity_poly.pdbx_seq_one_letter_code
_entity_poly.pdbx_strand_id
1 'polypeptide(L)'
;MYQCPNCGGRLIFDISSQSMLCEHCNTHYNPYKLGEGNSAEESKEYDVTIFKCPQCGGEIMSTDNTIADFCSFCGASTVLESRISKELRPGYIIPFSKTKQDCKNQYKKMMKRAWFAPKELKDEKYIDGFRGIYMPYWAYHVSQKGPVVLRGEKSKRRGDYIYTDHFNINGDMDCQYKGISFDASSSFDDNISEAIAPYDVKNMAGFTPAFLSGFYADTADVGCDVYMNDAIDMAGEETYDYVSNNIPLGGVSLHETESTIKSKCNAVIESVDRTLYPVWFLSYRNRDRVAYATVNGQTGKVSADLPVSIGRYFAGSALLAVPIFILLNMFFTLRPKVTLNVAAVIALITIILYVYELGKIKRRDQKLDDRGSWEESKLSSRRYKAGTDNDNLAKQMADGKNNARINRVSKKEKNKMAPLLKVVVIFAICMVGIPNFMFAFSLFSAVFSVGSSFFVSAACFAIGVIITLSNCRTCKEVSGGKNVPGSVGALVALAVSTLILLINPVSDLFYYGAVIFVLASLMFTLVELIKYYNVLATRRLPQFDNYKGGNDNA
;
A
#
# COMPACT_ATOMS: atom_id res chain seq x y z
N MET A 1 -2.46 -13.20 32.98
CA MET A 1 -3.89 -12.92 33.28
C MET A 1 -4.02 -12.13 34.59
N TYR A 2 -4.59 -10.92 34.53
CA TYR A 2 -4.85 -10.11 35.72
C TYR A 2 -6.19 -10.49 36.36
N GLN A 3 -6.18 -10.74 37.67
CA GLN A 3 -7.37 -11.11 38.44
C GLN A 3 -7.86 -9.93 39.26
N CYS A 4 -9.18 -9.77 39.35
CA CYS A 4 -9.82 -8.72 40.12
C CYS A 4 -9.62 -8.97 41.63
N PRO A 5 -9.03 -8.02 42.38
CA PRO A 5 -8.87 -8.16 43.84
C PRO A 5 -10.20 -8.30 44.60
N ASN A 6 -11.30 -7.77 44.05
CA ASN A 6 -12.60 -7.79 44.70
C ASN A 6 -13.37 -9.12 44.53
N CYS A 7 -13.30 -9.75 43.35
CA CYS A 7 -14.13 -10.93 43.04
C CYS A 7 -13.39 -12.10 42.36
N GLY A 8 -12.09 -11.98 42.12
CA GLY A 8 -11.29 -12.99 41.40
C GLY A 8 -11.58 -13.08 39.89
N GLY A 9 -12.56 -12.34 39.37
CA GLY A 9 -12.89 -12.31 37.94
C GLY A 9 -11.78 -11.73 37.06
N ARG A 10 -11.87 -11.98 35.74
CA ARG A 10 -10.93 -11.43 34.75
C ARG A 10 -11.01 -9.91 34.72
N LEU A 11 -9.84 -9.26 34.72
CA LEU A 11 -9.69 -7.85 34.39
C LEU A 11 -9.32 -7.71 32.91
N ILE A 12 -9.96 -6.79 32.19
CA ILE A 12 -9.63 -6.43 30.80
C ILE A 12 -9.38 -4.93 30.72
N PHE A 13 -8.56 -4.48 29.77
CA PHE A 13 -8.41 -3.04 29.54
C PHE A 13 -9.62 -2.49 28.79
N ASP A 14 -10.39 -1.62 29.44
CA ASP A 14 -11.53 -0.94 28.85
C ASP A 14 -11.10 0.39 28.19
N ILE A 15 -11.38 0.49 26.88
CA ILE A 15 -11.00 1.62 26.03
C ILE A 15 -11.76 2.89 26.44
N SER A 16 -13.02 2.77 26.82
CA SER A 16 -13.85 3.94 27.11
C SER A 16 -13.43 4.64 28.41
N SER A 17 -13.14 3.86 29.46
CA SER A 17 -12.69 4.39 30.75
C SER A 17 -11.18 4.55 30.88
N GLN A 18 -10.38 4.04 29.91
CA GLN A 18 -8.91 3.99 29.98
C GLN A 18 -8.42 3.32 31.27
N SER A 19 -9.13 2.26 31.70
CA SER A 19 -8.88 1.59 32.99
C SER A 19 -9.10 0.08 32.87
N MET A 20 -8.65 -0.67 33.87
CA MET A 20 -8.87 -2.11 33.93
C MET A 20 -10.25 -2.40 34.51
N LEU A 21 -11.16 -2.94 33.70
CA LEU A 21 -12.53 -3.29 34.05
C LEU A 21 -12.63 -4.78 34.40
N CYS A 22 -13.30 -5.11 35.50
CA CYS A 22 -13.67 -6.48 35.79
C CYS A 22 -14.95 -6.87 35.05
N GLU A 23 -14.90 -7.91 34.22
CA GLU A 23 -16.07 -8.40 33.47
C GLU A 23 -17.19 -8.97 34.36
N HIS A 24 -16.88 -9.31 35.62
CA HIS A 24 -17.84 -9.92 36.54
C HIS A 24 -18.52 -8.91 37.48
N CYS A 25 -17.73 -8.08 38.16
CA CYS A 25 -18.24 -7.13 39.17
C CYS A 25 -18.27 -5.67 38.71
N ASN A 26 -17.81 -5.38 37.48
CA ASN A 26 -17.74 -4.03 36.88
C ASN A 26 -16.90 -3.00 37.69
N THR A 27 -16.05 -3.45 38.60
CA THR A 27 -15.11 -2.56 39.29
C THR A 27 -13.98 -2.13 38.35
N HIS A 28 -13.58 -0.86 38.45
CA HIS A 28 -12.49 -0.27 37.68
C HIS A 28 -11.22 -0.12 38.52
N TYR A 29 -10.07 -0.37 37.89
CA TYR A 29 -8.75 -0.26 38.50
C TYR A 29 -7.78 0.50 37.60
N ASN A 30 -6.83 1.20 38.21
CA ASN A 30 -5.76 1.86 37.46
C ASN A 30 -4.76 0.81 36.92
N PRO A 31 -4.43 0.82 35.62
CA PRO A 31 -3.55 -0.18 34.99
C PRO A 31 -2.12 -0.21 35.57
N TYR A 32 -1.67 0.87 36.20
CA TYR A 32 -0.34 0.96 36.84
C TYR A 32 -0.32 0.50 38.30
N LYS A 33 -1.48 0.42 38.96
CA LYS A 33 -1.58 0.05 40.38
C LYS A 33 -1.96 -1.42 40.61
N LEU A 34 -2.15 -2.17 39.53
CA LEU A 34 -2.48 -3.59 39.60
C LEU A 34 -1.20 -4.42 39.71
N GLY A 35 -0.83 -4.73 40.95
CA GLY A 35 0.33 -5.54 41.30
C GLY A 35 1.30 -4.82 42.22
N GLU A 36 0.94 -4.62 43.49
CA GLU A 36 1.85 -4.12 44.54
C GLU A 36 2.86 -5.21 45.04
N GLY A 37 3.24 -6.13 44.16
CA GLY A 37 4.11 -7.27 44.49
C GLY A 37 5.51 -7.25 43.87
N ASN A 38 5.82 -6.33 42.94
CA ASN A 38 7.16 -6.20 42.31
C ASN A 38 7.52 -4.72 42.07
N SER A 39 7.43 -3.92 43.13
CA SER A 39 8.15 -2.65 43.18
C SER A 39 9.64 -2.98 43.37
N ALA A 40 10.48 -2.56 42.42
CA ALA A 40 11.96 -2.63 42.41
C ALA A 40 12.62 -3.84 41.76
N GLU A 41 12.30 -4.09 40.49
CA GLU A 41 13.28 -4.29 39.40
C GLU A 41 12.49 -4.25 38.08
N GLU A 42 12.72 -3.23 37.26
CA GLU A 42 12.21 -3.18 35.88
C GLU A 42 12.82 -4.35 35.10
N SER A 43 12.21 -5.53 35.18
CA SER A 43 12.66 -6.67 34.39
C SER A 43 12.66 -6.25 32.91
N LYS A 44 13.82 -6.34 32.26
CA LYS A 44 13.99 -6.01 30.83
C LYS A 44 13.08 -6.84 29.94
N GLU A 45 12.60 -7.96 30.46
CA GLU A 45 11.71 -8.90 29.80
C GLU A 45 10.43 -9.11 30.60
N TYR A 46 9.37 -9.55 29.94
CA TYR A 46 8.11 -9.95 30.55
C TYR A 46 7.60 -11.23 29.91
N ASP A 47 6.85 -12.02 30.70
CA ASP A 47 6.30 -13.29 30.24
C ASP A 47 5.08 -13.06 29.33
N VAL A 48 5.08 -13.71 28.18
CA VAL A 48 3.98 -13.70 27.21
C VAL A 48 3.68 -15.11 26.71
N THR A 49 2.43 -15.34 26.30
CA THR A 49 2.06 -16.54 25.56
C THR A 49 2.06 -16.21 24.08
N ILE A 50 2.95 -16.84 23.32
CA ILE A 50 3.04 -16.73 21.86
C ILE A 50 2.17 -17.84 21.26
N PHE A 51 1.24 -17.44 20.42
CA PHE A 51 0.38 -18.31 19.63
C PHE A 51 0.83 -18.33 18.18
N LYS A 52 1.16 -19.51 17.67
CA LYS A 52 1.59 -19.71 16.28
C LYS A 52 0.48 -20.35 15.46
N CYS A 53 0.20 -19.76 14.30
CA CYS A 53 -0.75 -20.33 13.37
C CYS A 53 -0.11 -21.45 12.54
N PRO A 54 -0.63 -22.69 12.55
CA PRO A 54 -0.09 -23.78 11.73
C PRO A 54 -0.33 -23.56 10.22
N GLN A 55 -1.31 -22.74 9.84
CA GLN A 55 -1.62 -22.43 8.45
C GLN A 55 -0.74 -21.32 7.87
N CYS A 56 -0.50 -20.22 8.58
CA CYS A 56 0.29 -19.11 8.01
C CYS A 56 1.66 -18.92 8.66
N GLY A 57 1.97 -19.64 9.73
CA GLY A 57 3.19 -19.46 10.52
C GLY A 57 3.26 -18.16 11.31
N GLY A 58 2.23 -17.30 11.22
CA GLY A 58 2.18 -16.03 11.93
C GLY A 58 2.10 -16.25 13.44
N GLU A 59 2.87 -15.46 14.18
CA GLU A 59 2.97 -15.50 15.63
C GLU A 59 2.24 -14.27 16.21
N ILE A 60 1.33 -14.47 17.16
CA ILE A 60 0.70 -13.39 17.93
C ILE A 60 0.94 -13.64 19.41
N MET A 61 1.21 -12.61 20.18
CA MET A 61 1.35 -12.71 21.63
C MET A 61 0.07 -12.26 22.34
N SER A 62 -0.23 -12.89 23.48
CA SER A 62 -1.23 -12.43 24.42
C SER A 62 -0.75 -12.64 25.86
N THR A 63 -1.27 -11.81 26.76
CA THR A 63 -1.09 -11.97 28.22
C THR A 63 -2.15 -12.88 28.84
N ASP A 64 -3.14 -13.28 28.03
CA ASP A 64 -4.22 -14.17 28.42
C ASP A 64 -3.99 -15.57 27.82
N ASN A 65 -4.33 -16.61 28.58
CA ASN A 65 -4.22 -18.01 28.14
C ASN A 65 -5.43 -18.46 27.32
N THR A 66 -6.28 -17.54 26.87
CA THR A 66 -7.45 -17.86 26.06
C THR A 66 -7.03 -18.17 24.63
N ILE A 67 -7.29 -19.41 24.20
CA ILE A 67 -7.04 -19.89 22.84
C ILE A 67 -7.83 -19.01 21.87
N ALA A 68 -7.16 -18.43 20.87
CA ALA A 68 -7.85 -17.76 19.78
C ALA A 68 -8.43 -18.82 18.83
N ASP A 69 -9.76 -18.83 18.64
CA ASP A 69 -10.44 -19.78 17.73
C ASP A 69 -10.17 -19.50 16.23
N PHE A 70 -9.50 -18.39 15.92
CA PHE A 70 -9.15 -17.97 14.57
C PHE A 70 -7.85 -17.14 14.57
N CYS A 71 -7.09 -17.24 13.49
CA CYS A 71 -5.89 -16.46 13.26
C CYS A 71 -6.22 -15.06 12.73
N SER A 72 -5.75 -14.00 13.39
CA SER A 72 -5.96 -12.62 12.95
C SER A 72 -5.30 -12.28 11.61
N PHE A 73 -4.17 -12.93 11.29
CA PHE A 73 -3.47 -12.72 10.03
C PHE A 73 -4.14 -13.45 8.87
N CYS A 74 -4.25 -14.78 8.88
CA CYS A 74 -4.78 -15.49 7.70
C CYS A 74 -6.31 -15.71 7.70
N GLY A 75 -7.01 -15.39 8.79
CA GLY A 75 -8.45 -15.65 8.94
C GLY A 75 -8.81 -17.13 9.05
N ALA A 76 -7.84 -18.04 9.21
CA ALA A 76 -8.11 -19.46 9.39
C ALA A 76 -8.69 -19.73 10.79
N SER A 77 -9.77 -20.51 10.87
CA SER A 77 -10.26 -21.05 12.13
C SER A 77 -9.46 -22.33 12.44
N THR A 78 -8.47 -22.20 13.33
CA THR A 78 -7.57 -23.28 13.71
C THR A 78 -7.08 -23.04 15.13
N VAL A 79 -6.82 -24.13 15.85
CA VAL A 79 -6.23 -24.06 17.18
C VAL A 79 -4.78 -23.61 17.00
N LEU A 80 -4.45 -22.44 17.57
CA LEU A 80 -3.08 -21.92 17.53
C LEU A 80 -2.21 -22.67 18.54
N GLU A 81 -0.99 -23.02 18.14
CA GLU A 81 0.00 -23.62 19.03
C GLU A 81 0.51 -22.56 20.00
N SER A 82 0.37 -22.78 21.30
CA SER A 82 0.80 -21.80 22.32
C SER A 82 2.10 -22.23 22.99
N ARG A 83 3.04 -21.29 23.16
CA ARG A 83 4.22 -21.44 24.02
C ARG A 83 4.38 -20.21 24.92
N ILE A 84 4.89 -20.41 26.12
CA ILE A 84 5.31 -19.30 26.98
C ILE A 84 6.71 -18.88 26.56
N SER A 85 6.92 -17.58 26.37
CA SER A 85 8.21 -16.97 26.02
C SER A 85 8.44 -15.73 26.86
N LYS A 86 9.71 -15.31 26.95
CA LYS A 86 10.10 -14.03 27.51
C LYS A 86 10.39 -13.07 26.37
N GLU A 87 9.67 -11.96 26.33
CA GLU A 87 9.85 -10.91 25.34
C GLU A 87 10.41 -9.65 25.97
N LEU A 88 11.18 -8.88 25.22
CA LEU A 88 11.73 -7.62 25.70
C LEU A 88 10.60 -6.61 25.93
N ARG A 89 10.62 -5.98 27.11
CA ARG A 89 9.64 -5.00 27.53
C ARG A 89 9.71 -3.75 26.63
N PRO A 90 8.60 -3.31 26.01
CA PRO A 90 8.51 -2.00 25.36
C PRO A 90 8.68 -0.87 26.38
N GLY A 91 9.24 0.27 25.95
CA GLY A 91 9.29 1.46 26.80
C GLY A 91 7.91 2.14 26.90
N TYR A 92 7.21 2.23 25.78
CA TYR A 92 5.97 2.98 25.66
C TYR A 92 4.87 2.23 24.89
N ILE A 93 3.64 2.69 25.06
CA ILE A 93 2.44 2.20 24.38
C ILE A 93 1.50 3.37 24.09
N ILE A 94 0.81 3.32 22.95
CA ILE A 94 -0.35 4.19 22.70
C ILE A 94 -1.60 3.38 23.08
N PRO A 95 -2.33 3.72 24.15
CA PRO A 95 -3.53 2.98 24.50
C PRO A 95 -4.60 3.07 23.39
N PHE A 96 -5.36 1.99 23.18
CA PHE A 96 -6.54 2.06 22.31
C PHE A 96 -7.46 3.20 22.77
N SER A 97 -7.84 4.08 21.84
CA SER A 97 -8.78 5.19 22.09
C SER A 97 -10.09 5.05 21.32
N LYS A 98 -10.08 4.31 20.20
CA LYS A 98 -11.25 3.97 19.39
C LYS A 98 -11.73 2.58 19.76
N THR A 99 -12.99 2.49 20.14
CA THR A 99 -13.63 1.22 20.46
C THR A 99 -13.79 0.36 19.20
N LYS A 100 -14.07 -0.94 19.38
CA LYS A 100 -14.41 -1.83 18.25
C LYS A 100 -15.59 -1.28 17.45
N GLN A 101 -16.58 -0.67 18.11
CA GLN A 101 -17.74 -0.10 17.44
C GLN A 101 -17.38 1.14 16.60
N ASP A 102 -16.49 2.00 17.10
CA ASP A 102 -15.96 3.14 16.34
C ASP A 102 -15.23 2.68 15.08
N CYS A 103 -14.40 1.64 15.21
CA CYS A 103 -13.71 1.01 14.08
C CYS A 103 -14.69 0.53 13.01
N LYS A 104 -15.71 -0.24 13.40
CA LYS A 104 -16.75 -0.72 12.46
C LYS A 104 -17.44 0.45 11.76
N ASN A 105 -17.76 1.52 12.48
CA ASN A 105 -18.42 2.69 11.92
C ASN A 105 -17.54 3.41 10.89
N GLN A 106 -16.24 3.57 11.17
CA GLN A 106 -15.31 4.18 10.20
C GLN A 106 -15.09 3.30 8.98
N TYR A 107 -14.93 1.99 9.17
CA TYR A 107 -14.82 1.03 8.07
C TYR A 107 -16.06 1.06 7.17
N LYS A 108 -17.27 1.03 7.75
CA LYS A 108 -18.53 1.14 6.99
C LYS A 108 -18.62 2.43 6.19
N LYS A 109 -18.17 3.57 6.75
CA LYS A 109 -18.15 4.86 6.03
C LYS A 109 -17.28 4.79 4.79
N MET A 110 -16.09 4.17 4.87
CA MET A 110 -15.24 3.94 3.72
C MET A 110 -15.90 2.98 2.70
N MET A 111 -16.47 1.86 3.18
CA MET A 111 -17.10 0.85 2.32
C MET A 111 -18.34 1.34 1.55
N LYS A 112 -18.99 2.42 2.00
CA LYS A 112 -20.07 3.10 1.24
C LYS A 112 -19.56 3.66 -0.10
N ARG A 113 -18.31 4.11 -0.16
CA ARG A 113 -17.67 4.64 -1.39
C ARG A 113 -17.12 3.53 -2.29
N ALA A 114 -16.91 2.33 -1.76
CA ALA A 114 -16.40 1.18 -2.50
C ALA A 114 -17.51 0.44 -3.27
N TRP A 115 -18.03 1.03 -4.36
CA TRP A 115 -19.16 0.46 -5.11
C TRP A 115 -18.87 -0.91 -5.72
N PHE A 116 -17.63 -1.13 -6.15
CA PHE A 116 -17.22 -2.36 -6.82
C PHE A 116 -16.69 -3.46 -5.89
N ALA A 117 -16.58 -3.21 -4.59
CA ALA A 117 -16.11 -4.22 -3.63
C ALA A 117 -17.08 -5.42 -3.54
N PRO A 118 -16.61 -6.64 -3.22
CA PRO A 118 -17.42 -7.82 -2.90
C PRO A 118 -18.47 -7.59 -1.80
N LYS A 119 -19.52 -8.44 -1.76
CA LYS A 119 -20.66 -8.28 -0.81
C LYS A 119 -20.20 -8.58 0.60
N GLU A 120 -19.34 -9.58 0.70
CA GLU A 120 -18.79 -10.18 1.89
C GLU A 120 -18.01 -9.14 2.71
N LEU A 121 -17.26 -8.25 2.06
CA LEU A 121 -16.56 -7.14 2.72
C LEU A 121 -17.50 -6.08 3.33
N LYS A 122 -18.78 -6.11 2.98
CA LYS A 122 -19.80 -5.17 3.50
C LYS A 122 -20.76 -5.84 4.49
N ASP A 123 -20.63 -7.15 4.69
CA ASP A 123 -21.50 -7.93 5.55
C ASP A 123 -21.08 -7.77 7.02
N GLU A 124 -22.06 -7.51 7.87
CA GLU A 124 -21.88 -7.27 9.31
C GLU A 124 -21.16 -8.45 9.98
N LYS A 125 -21.47 -9.67 9.56
CA LYS A 125 -20.86 -10.89 10.13
C LYS A 125 -19.35 -10.89 10.00
N TYR A 126 -18.82 -10.39 8.88
CA TYR A 126 -17.36 -10.29 8.66
C TYR A 126 -16.79 -9.08 9.39
N ILE A 127 -17.52 -7.97 9.43
CA ILE A 127 -17.12 -6.75 10.14
C ILE A 127 -17.03 -7.00 11.67
N ASP A 128 -17.81 -7.93 12.21
CA ASP A 128 -17.66 -8.38 13.60
C ASP A 128 -16.32 -9.09 13.88
N GLY A 129 -15.61 -9.50 12.83
CA GLY A 129 -14.30 -10.14 12.89
C GLY A 129 -13.14 -9.22 13.28
N PHE A 130 -13.32 -7.89 13.37
CA PHE A 130 -12.24 -6.98 13.79
C PHE A 130 -11.68 -7.35 15.16
N ARG A 131 -10.35 -7.38 15.27
CA ARG A 131 -9.60 -7.65 16.50
C ARG A 131 -8.61 -6.54 16.79
N GLY A 132 -8.47 -6.18 18.06
CA GLY A 132 -7.47 -5.21 18.48
C GLY A 132 -6.14 -5.92 18.68
N ILE A 133 -5.12 -5.44 17.97
CA ILE A 133 -3.75 -5.93 18.02
C ILE A 133 -2.85 -4.73 18.29
N TYR A 134 -1.96 -4.85 19.26
CA TYR A 134 -0.86 -3.92 19.42
C TYR A 134 0.29 -4.31 18.50
N MET A 135 0.57 -3.46 17.49
CA MET A 135 1.67 -3.66 16.57
C MET A 135 2.95 -3.00 17.12
N PRO A 136 4.12 -3.66 17.01
CA PRO A 136 5.38 -3.10 17.45
C PRO A 136 5.86 -2.02 16.48
N TYR A 137 6.38 -0.92 17.03
CA TYR A 137 6.95 0.20 16.30
C TYR A 137 8.27 0.64 16.95
N TRP A 138 9.22 1.05 16.11
CA TRP A 138 10.39 1.80 16.53
C TRP A 138 10.08 3.28 16.53
N ALA A 139 10.25 3.95 17.67
CA ALA A 139 10.11 5.39 17.81
C ALA A 139 11.51 6.03 17.89
N TYR A 140 11.93 6.69 16.81
CA TYR A 140 13.21 7.37 16.69
C TYR A 140 13.08 8.81 17.21
N HIS A 141 14.02 9.21 18.07
CA HIS A 141 14.16 10.59 18.52
C HIS A 141 15.33 11.23 17.78
N VAL A 142 15.03 12.22 16.95
CA VAL A 142 16.02 12.86 16.06
C VAL A 142 16.20 14.30 16.51
N SER A 143 17.45 14.72 16.68
CA SER A 143 17.79 16.13 16.86
C SER A 143 18.59 16.65 15.67
N GLN A 144 18.39 17.94 15.39
CA GLN A 144 19.07 18.65 14.33
C GLN A 144 19.57 19.97 14.91
N LYS A 145 20.89 20.13 14.94
CA LYS A 145 21.52 21.31 15.55
C LYS A 145 22.59 21.91 14.65
N GLY A 146 22.64 23.24 14.64
CA GLY A 146 23.72 24.02 14.06
C GLY A 146 23.33 24.77 12.78
N PRO A 147 24.34 25.32 12.07
CA PRO A 147 24.11 26.22 10.96
C PRO A 147 23.56 25.49 9.74
N VAL A 148 22.54 26.06 9.13
CA VAL A 148 21.91 25.60 7.88
C VAL A 148 21.96 26.70 6.83
N VAL A 149 22.24 26.31 5.59
CA VAL A 149 22.26 27.21 4.42
C VAL A 149 21.32 26.66 3.36
N LEU A 150 20.20 27.34 3.15
CA LEU A 150 19.18 26.99 2.17
C LEU A 150 19.21 27.96 0.99
N ARG A 151 18.94 27.46 -0.20
CA ARG A 151 18.84 28.26 -1.43
C ARG A 151 17.40 28.72 -1.61
N GLY A 152 17.26 30.00 -1.94
CA GLY A 152 15.98 30.61 -2.25
C GLY A 152 16.04 31.42 -3.54
N GLU A 153 14.89 31.58 -4.17
CA GLU A 153 14.73 32.30 -5.43
C GLU A 153 13.56 33.28 -5.32
N LYS A 154 13.67 34.43 -5.96
CA LYS A 154 12.57 35.38 -6.11
C LYS A 154 12.51 35.88 -7.53
N SER A 155 11.42 35.56 -8.23
CA SER A 155 11.24 35.98 -9.62
C SER A 155 10.28 37.17 -9.72
N LYS A 156 10.64 38.16 -10.55
CA LYS A 156 9.80 39.30 -10.90
C LYS A 156 9.78 39.51 -12.41
N ARG A 157 8.59 39.69 -12.98
CA ARG A 157 8.43 40.04 -14.40
C ARG A 157 8.54 41.55 -14.60
N ARG A 158 9.34 41.97 -15.58
CA ARG A 158 9.43 43.36 -16.03
C ARG A 158 9.46 43.39 -17.57
N GLY A 159 8.33 43.73 -18.17
CA GLY A 159 8.12 43.61 -19.63
C GLY A 159 8.12 42.15 -20.07
N ASP A 160 8.96 41.84 -21.08
CA ASP A 160 9.13 40.49 -21.64
C ASP A 160 10.19 39.65 -20.90
N TYR A 161 10.87 40.23 -19.91
CA TYR A 161 11.92 39.56 -19.15
C TYR A 161 11.43 39.09 -17.77
N ILE A 162 11.88 37.91 -17.38
CA ILE A 162 11.76 37.37 -16.02
C ILE A 162 13.14 37.52 -15.36
N TYR A 163 13.22 38.34 -14.31
CA TYR A 163 14.41 38.49 -13.48
C TYR A 163 14.25 37.56 -12.28
N THR A 164 15.22 36.68 -12.04
CA THR A 164 15.26 35.79 -10.88
C THR A 164 16.46 36.14 -10.01
N ASP A 165 16.18 36.59 -8.79
CA ASP A 165 17.20 36.85 -7.78
C ASP A 165 17.44 35.56 -6.98
N HIS A 166 18.71 35.17 -6.82
CA HIS A 166 19.11 33.99 -6.06
C HIS A 166 19.68 34.39 -4.69
N PHE A 167 19.21 33.72 -3.64
CA PHE A 167 19.57 33.99 -2.25
C PHE A 167 20.15 32.75 -1.56
N ASN A 168 21.10 32.97 -0.66
CA ASN A 168 21.48 32.00 0.36
C ASN A 168 20.85 32.46 1.68
N ILE A 169 19.95 31.65 2.21
CA ILE A 169 19.26 31.85 3.48
C ILE A 169 20.05 31.07 4.52
N ASN A 170 20.74 31.82 5.37
CA ASN A 170 21.56 31.26 6.44
C ASN A 170 20.80 31.39 7.76
N GLY A 171 20.82 30.34 8.57
CA GLY A 171 20.24 30.36 9.91
C GLY A 171 20.91 29.33 10.79
N ASP A 172 20.71 29.45 12.10
CA ASP A 172 21.01 28.40 13.05
C ASP A 172 19.72 27.66 13.37
N MET A 173 19.81 26.34 13.52
CA MET A 173 18.68 25.47 13.72
C MET A 173 18.85 24.67 15.01
N ASP A 174 17.78 24.58 15.80
CA ASP A 174 17.67 23.67 16.94
C ASP A 174 16.28 23.02 16.89
N CYS A 175 16.22 21.87 16.21
CA CYS A 175 14.98 21.11 16.02
C CYS A 175 15.07 19.77 16.76
N GLN A 176 13.95 19.37 17.36
CA GLN A 176 13.78 18.07 18.01
C GLN A 176 12.53 17.39 17.49
N TYR A 177 12.70 16.17 17.00
CA TYR A 177 11.63 15.30 16.51
C TYR A 177 11.52 14.12 17.46
N LYS A 178 10.38 14.04 18.16
CA LYS A 178 10.13 12.98 19.14
C LYS A 178 9.22 11.93 18.54
N GLY A 179 9.70 10.70 18.48
CA GLY A 179 8.90 9.53 18.08
C GLY A 179 8.53 9.49 16.60
N ILE A 180 9.47 9.80 15.69
CA ILE A 180 9.31 9.41 14.28
C ILE A 180 9.22 7.89 14.26
N SER A 181 8.10 7.34 13.79
CA SER A 181 7.75 5.94 14.04
C SER A 181 7.66 5.09 12.78
N PHE A 182 8.30 3.93 12.79
CA PHE A 182 8.17 2.90 11.74
C PHE A 182 7.78 1.57 12.36
N ASP A 183 7.00 0.76 11.66
CA ASP A 183 6.63 -0.56 12.19
C ASP A 183 7.87 -1.46 12.33
N ALA A 184 7.78 -2.39 13.25
CA ALA A 184 8.86 -3.30 13.61
C ALA A 184 8.47 -4.77 13.35
N SER A 185 7.48 -5.00 12.47
CA SER A 185 6.94 -6.34 12.18
C SER A 185 7.02 -6.65 10.69
N SER A 186 7.76 -7.69 10.33
CA SER A 186 7.90 -8.19 8.97
C SER A 186 6.59 -8.74 8.39
N SER A 187 5.62 -9.03 9.26
CA SER A 187 4.29 -9.51 8.89
C SER A 187 3.30 -8.38 8.60
N PHE A 188 3.62 -7.15 9.08
CA PHE A 188 2.80 -5.96 8.95
C PHE A 188 3.35 -5.01 7.89
N ASP A 189 2.95 -5.24 6.65
CA ASP A 189 3.44 -4.50 5.47
C ASP A 189 3.45 -2.98 5.59
N ASP A 190 4.59 -2.40 5.24
CA ASP A 190 4.88 -0.96 5.22
C ASP A 190 3.76 -0.13 4.56
N ASN A 191 3.17 -0.60 3.44
CA ASN A 191 2.11 0.16 2.76
C ASN A 191 0.83 0.25 3.61
N ILE A 192 0.54 -0.76 4.43
CA ILE A 192 -0.60 -0.74 5.34
C ILE A 192 -0.29 0.12 6.56
N SER A 193 0.91 0.00 7.13
CA SER A 193 1.35 0.75 8.31
C SER A 193 1.38 2.25 8.03
N GLU A 194 1.96 2.67 6.90
CA GLU A 194 1.98 4.05 6.42
C GLU A 194 0.58 4.58 6.12
N ALA A 195 -0.30 3.76 5.55
CA ALA A 195 -1.65 4.18 5.20
C ALA A 195 -2.52 4.54 6.42
N ILE A 196 -2.28 3.91 7.57
CA ILE A 196 -3.03 4.18 8.83
C ILE A 196 -2.36 5.24 9.72
N ALA A 197 -1.12 5.64 9.43
CA ALA A 197 -0.44 6.78 10.05
C ALA A 197 -1.14 8.11 9.69
N PRO A 198 -0.98 9.21 10.46
CA PRO A 198 -0.11 9.35 11.63
C PRO A 198 -0.75 8.84 12.93
N TYR A 199 0.11 8.51 13.88
CA TYR A 199 -0.25 8.37 15.30
C TYR A 199 0.18 9.63 16.05
N ASP A 200 -0.55 9.99 17.10
CA ASP A 200 -0.12 11.00 18.04
C ASP A 200 0.78 10.37 19.10
N VAL A 201 2.08 10.52 18.88
CA VAL A 201 3.15 10.00 19.74
C VAL A 201 3.42 10.88 20.97
N LYS A 202 2.85 12.09 21.04
CA LYS A 202 3.09 13.00 22.19
C LYS A 202 2.46 12.48 23.47
N ASN A 203 1.37 11.72 23.33
CA ASN A 203 0.58 11.19 24.43
C ASN A 203 0.84 9.68 24.66
N MET A 204 2.05 9.21 24.34
CA MET A 204 2.45 7.83 24.65
C MET A 204 2.51 7.62 26.16
N ALA A 205 1.93 6.51 26.61
CA ALA A 205 1.93 6.10 28.01
C ALA A 205 3.11 5.15 28.27
N GLY A 206 3.65 5.17 29.49
CA GLY A 206 4.65 4.16 29.90
C GLY A 206 4.02 2.77 29.79
N PHE A 207 4.74 1.82 29.20
CA PHE A 207 4.19 0.48 28.99
C PHE A 207 3.90 -0.21 30.33
N THR A 208 2.77 -0.89 30.42
CA THR A 208 2.47 -1.92 31.43
C THR A 208 1.73 -3.07 30.75
N PRO A 209 2.03 -4.34 31.09
CA PRO A 209 1.35 -5.49 30.50
C PRO A 209 -0.17 -5.47 30.67
N ALA A 210 -0.70 -4.72 31.66
CA ALA A 210 -2.13 -4.53 31.86
C ALA A 210 -2.86 -4.02 30.59
N PHE A 211 -2.23 -3.16 29.79
CA PHE A 211 -2.81 -2.66 28.54
C PHE A 211 -3.04 -3.75 27.48
N LEU A 212 -2.32 -4.87 27.57
CA LEU A 212 -2.47 -6.00 26.65
C LEU A 212 -3.61 -6.93 27.06
N SER A 213 -4.22 -6.74 28.23
CA SER A 213 -5.28 -7.62 28.69
C SER A 213 -6.57 -7.39 27.90
N GLY A 214 -7.08 -8.43 27.26
CA GLY A 214 -8.18 -8.33 26.29
C GLY A 214 -7.76 -7.99 24.85
N PHE A 215 -6.45 -7.80 24.59
CA PHE A 215 -5.90 -7.53 23.27
C PHE A 215 -4.82 -8.55 22.89
N TYR A 216 -4.58 -8.68 21.58
CA TYR A 216 -3.38 -9.35 21.08
C TYR A 216 -2.28 -8.32 20.90
N ALA A 217 -1.05 -8.79 20.75
CA ALA A 217 0.05 -7.98 20.29
C ALA A 217 0.93 -8.80 19.35
N ASP A 218 1.77 -8.12 18.58
CA ASP A 218 2.73 -8.73 17.68
C ASP A 218 4.16 -8.50 18.18
N THR A 219 5.10 -9.35 17.77
CA THR A 219 6.49 -9.34 18.21
C THR A 219 7.36 -8.53 17.26
N ALA A 220 8.30 -7.76 17.80
CA ALA A 220 9.25 -7.00 16.98
C ALA A 220 10.32 -7.95 16.40
N ASP A 221 10.27 -8.21 15.10
CA ASP A 221 11.23 -9.06 14.38
C ASP A 221 12.11 -8.26 13.38
N VAL A 222 11.77 -7.00 13.12
CA VAL A 222 12.58 -6.09 12.29
C VAL A 222 13.54 -5.29 13.16
N GLY A 223 14.83 -5.26 12.78
CA GLY A 223 15.86 -4.49 13.47
C GLY A 223 15.63 -2.98 13.42
N CYS A 224 16.01 -2.27 14.48
CA CYS A 224 15.86 -0.80 14.54
C CYS A 224 16.79 -0.05 13.58
N ASP A 225 17.81 -0.70 13.01
CA ASP A 225 18.72 -0.12 12.03
C ASP A 225 18.10 0.07 10.64
N VAL A 226 17.03 -0.69 10.34
CA VAL A 226 16.40 -0.74 9.01
C VAL A 226 15.88 0.62 8.55
N TYR A 227 15.23 1.37 9.45
CA TYR A 227 14.56 2.64 9.12
C TYR A 227 15.29 3.88 9.66
N MET A 228 16.49 3.75 10.24
CA MET A 228 17.22 4.91 10.80
C MET A 228 17.45 6.04 9.79
N ASN A 229 17.84 5.69 8.56
CA ASN A 229 18.04 6.68 7.51
C ASN A 229 16.72 7.33 7.07
N ASP A 230 15.63 6.56 7.03
CA ASP A 230 14.32 7.10 6.69
C ASP A 230 13.81 8.05 7.78
N ALA A 231 14.09 7.78 9.06
CA ALA A 231 13.78 8.69 10.16
C ALA A 231 14.55 10.01 10.06
N ILE A 232 15.85 9.95 9.73
CA ILE A 232 16.69 11.11 9.48
C ILE A 232 16.17 11.91 8.27
N ASP A 233 15.82 11.22 7.20
CA ASP A 233 15.28 11.82 5.97
C ASP A 233 13.96 12.54 6.26
N MET A 234 13.04 11.89 6.95
CA MET A 234 11.74 12.44 7.34
C MET A 234 11.91 13.69 8.22
N ALA A 235 12.81 13.66 9.21
CA ALA A 235 13.12 14.85 10.01
C ALA A 235 13.65 16.01 9.15
N GLY A 236 14.49 15.73 8.14
CA GLY A 236 15.00 16.73 7.22
C GLY A 236 13.90 17.33 6.33
N GLU A 237 13.03 16.49 5.78
CA GLU A 237 11.89 16.89 4.95
C GLU A 237 10.90 17.75 5.76
N GLU A 238 10.50 17.31 6.95
CA GLU A 238 9.61 18.07 7.85
C GLU A 238 10.21 19.43 8.24
N THR A 239 11.53 19.47 8.49
CA THR A 239 12.23 20.74 8.75
C THR A 239 12.11 21.69 7.56
N TYR A 240 12.41 21.19 6.36
CA TYR A 240 12.36 21.98 5.15
C TYR A 240 10.95 22.49 4.87
N ASP A 241 9.94 21.64 5.00
CA ASP A 241 8.54 21.99 4.82
C ASP A 241 8.10 23.01 5.87
N TYR A 242 8.54 22.86 7.13
CA TYR A 242 8.25 23.83 8.18
C TYR A 242 8.85 25.20 7.86
N VAL A 243 10.13 25.26 7.47
CA VAL A 243 10.81 26.52 7.11
C VAL A 243 10.15 27.15 5.89
N SER A 244 9.87 26.37 4.85
CA SER A 244 9.28 26.84 3.59
C SER A 244 7.89 27.46 3.79
N ASN A 245 7.07 26.85 4.65
CA ASN A 245 5.67 27.23 4.81
C ASN A 245 5.40 28.20 5.98
N ASN A 246 6.22 28.19 7.04
CA ASN A 246 5.92 28.91 8.28
C ASN A 246 6.86 30.08 8.56
N ILE A 247 8.04 30.13 7.93
CA ILE A 247 9.00 31.23 8.15
C ILE A 247 8.78 32.31 7.07
N PRO A 248 8.54 33.58 7.46
CA PRO A 248 8.32 34.65 6.49
C PRO A 248 9.64 35.03 5.78
N LEU A 249 9.84 34.51 4.58
CA LEU A 249 11.04 34.77 3.76
C LEU A 249 10.91 35.96 2.79
N GLY A 250 10.00 36.91 3.04
CA GLY A 250 9.87 38.12 2.23
C GLY A 250 9.52 37.89 0.74
N GLY A 251 8.80 36.80 0.45
CA GLY A 251 8.42 36.41 -0.92
C GLY A 251 9.51 35.66 -1.69
N VAL A 252 10.57 35.20 -1.01
CA VAL A 252 11.53 34.23 -1.54
C VAL A 252 10.94 32.83 -1.39
N SER A 253 10.94 32.05 -2.48
CA SER A 253 10.59 30.63 -2.44
C SER A 253 11.85 29.79 -2.28
N LEU A 254 11.85 28.83 -1.36
CA LEU A 254 12.96 27.89 -1.22
C LEU A 254 13.02 26.96 -2.43
N HIS A 255 14.25 26.62 -2.84
CA HIS A 255 14.50 25.69 -3.93
C HIS A 255 15.68 24.78 -3.58
N GLU A 256 15.38 23.66 -2.93
CA GLU A 256 16.34 22.61 -2.61
C GLU A 256 15.89 21.28 -3.20
N THR A 257 16.84 20.38 -3.45
CA THR A 257 16.50 18.99 -3.78
C THR A 257 16.46 18.15 -2.51
N GLU A 258 15.65 17.08 -2.49
CA GLU A 258 15.61 16.11 -1.38
C GLU A 258 17.02 15.68 -0.94
N SER A 259 17.91 15.36 -1.89
CA SER A 259 19.28 14.93 -1.58
C SER A 259 20.12 16.00 -0.89
N THR A 260 19.81 17.27 -1.12
CA THR A 260 20.58 18.40 -0.57
C THR A 260 20.13 18.71 0.86
N ILE A 261 18.83 18.59 1.15
CA ILE A 261 18.26 18.79 2.49
C ILE A 261 18.92 17.83 3.50
N LYS A 262 19.05 16.55 3.13
CA LYS A 262 19.68 15.50 3.96
C LYS A 262 21.05 15.88 4.49
N SER A 263 21.90 16.41 3.61
CA SER A 263 23.27 16.79 3.95
C SER A 263 23.38 18.08 4.76
N LYS A 264 22.31 18.88 4.85
CA LYS A 264 22.34 20.24 5.39
C LYS A 264 21.77 20.36 6.81
N CYS A 265 20.92 19.42 7.22
CA CYS A 265 20.20 19.51 8.49
C CYS A 265 20.92 18.86 9.69
N ASN A 266 22.12 18.27 9.51
CA ASN A 266 22.92 17.64 10.58
C ASN A 266 22.10 16.78 11.55
N ALA A 267 21.21 15.95 11.00
CA ALA A 267 20.31 15.12 11.80
C ALA A 267 21.04 13.96 12.47
N VAL A 268 20.78 13.79 13.77
CA VAL A 268 21.35 12.74 14.61
C VAL A 268 20.23 12.05 15.37
N ILE A 269 20.27 10.71 15.41
CA ILE A 269 19.36 9.92 16.25
C ILE A 269 19.94 9.90 17.67
N GLU A 270 19.18 10.44 18.63
CA GLU A 270 19.58 10.48 20.05
C GLU A 270 19.27 9.15 20.75
N SER A 271 18.10 8.60 20.49
CA SER A 271 17.63 7.34 21.07
C SER A 271 16.55 6.69 20.21
N VAL A 272 16.32 5.41 20.45
CA VAL A 272 15.26 4.63 19.79
C VAL A 272 14.51 3.83 20.84
N ASP A 273 13.19 4.05 20.92
CA ASP A 273 12.32 3.34 21.85
C ASP A 273 11.54 2.23 21.13
N ARG A 274 11.41 1.09 21.81
CA ARG A 274 10.44 0.05 21.41
C ARG A 274 9.06 0.46 21.91
N THR A 275 8.10 0.54 21.00
CA THR A 275 6.74 1.00 21.31
C THR A 275 5.68 0.07 20.75
N LEU A 276 4.46 0.14 21.29
CA LEU A 276 3.30 -0.65 20.84
C LEU A 276 2.15 0.26 20.44
N TYR A 277 1.66 0.14 19.21
CA TYR A 277 0.60 0.98 18.65
C TYR A 277 -0.70 0.19 18.41
N PRO A 278 -1.87 0.79 18.69
CA PRO A 278 -3.14 0.08 18.65
C PRO A 278 -3.67 0.02 17.22
N VAL A 279 -3.90 -1.19 16.70
CA VAL A 279 -4.45 -1.43 15.37
C VAL A 279 -5.67 -2.35 15.48
N TRP A 280 -6.80 -1.93 14.93
CA TRP A 280 -7.90 -2.84 14.65
C TRP A 280 -7.63 -3.54 13.33
N PHE A 281 -7.58 -4.87 13.35
CA PHE A 281 -7.20 -5.70 12.23
C PHE A 281 -8.34 -6.64 11.84
N LEU A 282 -8.60 -6.77 10.54
CA LEU A 282 -9.54 -7.71 9.96
C LEU A 282 -8.90 -8.39 8.75
N SER A 283 -9.00 -9.71 8.70
CA SER A 283 -8.57 -10.52 7.56
C SER A 283 -9.77 -11.15 6.87
N TYR A 284 -9.85 -10.97 5.55
CA TYR A 284 -10.83 -11.62 4.69
C TYR A 284 -10.11 -12.59 3.75
N ARG A 285 -10.23 -13.89 4.05
CA ARG A 285 -9.65 -14.94 3.23
C ARG A 285 -10.57 -15.32 2.07
N ASN A 286 -10.02 -15.35 0.86
CA ASN A 286 -10.65 -15.89 -0.32
C ASN A 286 -9.68 -16.84 -1.02
N ARG A 287 -9.90 -18.15 -0.87
CA ARG A 287 -9.03 -19.23 -1.37
C ARG A 287 -7.60 -19.14 -0.80
N ASP A 288 -6.62 -18.88 -1.65
CA ASP A 288 -5.19 -18.79 -1.39
C ASP A 288 -4.73 -17.36 -1.08
N ARG A 289 -5.64 -16.38 -1.14
CA ARG A 289 -5.34 -14.97 -0.88
C ARG A 289 -6.17 -14.36 0.24
N VAL A 290 -5.63 -13.32 0.86
CA VAL A 290 -6.22 -12.59 1.97
C VAL A 290 -6.23 -11.09 1.65
N ALA A 291 -7.36 -10.45 1.92
CA ALA A 291 -7.49 -8.99 1.92
C ALA A 291 -7.47 -8.50 3.37
N TYR A 292 -6.68 -7.47 3.67
CA TYR A 292 -6.65 -6.85 4.99
C TYR A 292 -7.49 -5.58 5.05
N ALA A 293 -8.11 -5.37 6.20
CA ALA A 293 -8.63 -4.07 6.60
C ALA A 293 -8.07 -3.71 7.96
N THR A 294 -7.45 -2.54 8.05
CA THR A 294 -6.85 -2.02 9.26
C THR A 294 -7.40 -0.65 9.60
N VAL A 295 -7.59 -0.40 10.89
CA VAL A 295 -8.02 0.89 11.41
C VAL A 295 -7.11 1.30 12.53
N ASN A 296 -6.58 2.51 12.45
CA ASN A 296 -5.79 3.12 13.50
C ASN A 296 -6.64 3.19 14.79
N GLY A 297 -6.20 2.52 15.85
CA GLY A 297 -6.91 2.42 17.13
C GLY A 297 -6.91 3.70 17.96
N GLN A 298 -6.20 4.74 17.53
CA GLN A 298 -6.18 6.06 18.16
C GLN A 298 -6.99 7.08 17.34
N THR A 299 -6.72 7.18 16.03
CA THR A 299 -7.32 8.21 15.15
C THR A 299 -8.58 7.75 14.43
N GLY A 300 -8.72 6.44 14.19
CA GLY A 300 -9.81 5.86 13.38
C GLY A 300 -9.57 5.93 11.87
N LYS A 301 -8.37 6.30 11.41
CA LYS A 301 -8.00 6.26 9.99
C LYS A 301 -8.03 4.81 9.47
N VAL A 302 -8.67 4.60 8.32
CA VAL A 302 -8.92 3.26 7.76
C VAL A 302 -8.04 3.03 6.53
N SER A 303 -7.43 1.85 6.45
CA SER A 303 -6.84 1.30 5.24
C SER A 303 -7.48 -0.05 4.96
N ALA A 304 -7.81 -0.35 3.71
CA ALA A 304 -8.26 -1.69 3.34
C ALA A 304 -7.91 -2.05 1.91
N ASP A 305 -7.61 -3.33 1.74
CA ASP A 305 -7.50 -4.01 0.48
C ASP A 305 -8.90 -4.18 -0.13
N LEU A 306 -9.12 -3.55 -1.28
CA LEU A 306 -10.41 -3.51 -1.96
C LEU A 306 -10.36 -4.27 -3.29
N PRO A 307 -10.49 -5.61 -3.28
CA PRO A 307 -10.71 -6.35 -4.52
C PRO A 307 -12.01 -5.88 -5.20
N VAL A 308 -12.07 -6.03 -6.51
CA VAL A 308 -13.18 -5.67 -7.38
C VAL A 308 -14.00 -6.91 -7.74
N SER A 309 -15.31 -6.86 -7.46
CA SER A 309 -16.27 -7.84 -7.94
C SER A 309 -16.55 -7.61 -9.43
N ILE A 310 -16.21 -8.60 -10.26
CA ILE A 310 -16.38 -8.54 -11.73
C ILE A 310 -17.83 -8.19 -12.10
N GLY A 311 -18.82 -8.86 -11.48
CA GLY A 311 -20.24 -8.62 -11.77
C GLY A 311 -20.69 -7.19 -11.42
N ARG A 312 -20.23 -6.66 -10.29
CA ARG A 312 -20.54 -5.27 -9.90
C ARG A 312 -19.85 -4.23 -10.77
N TYR A 313 -18.62 -4.51 -11.16
CA TYR A 313 -17.88 -3.65 -12.05
C TYR A 313 -18.64 -3.47 -13.37
N PHE A 314 -19.06 -4.58 -14.00
CA PHE A 314 -19.84 -4.49 -15.24
C PHE A 314 -21.21 -3.85 -15.05
N ALA A 315 -21.93 -4.18 -13.97
CA ALA A 315 -23.23 -3.57 -13.68
C ALA A 315 -23.12 -2.04 -13.50
N GLY A 316 -22.14 -1.57 -12.72
CA GLY A 316 -21.92 -0.13 -12.53
C GLY A 316 -21.39 0.56 -13.79
N SER A 317 -20.54 -0.12 -14.55
CA SER A 317 -20.04 0.40 -15.84
C SER A 317 -21.15 0.53 -16.87
N ALA A 318 -22.06 -0.45 -16.96
CA ALA A 318 -23.23 -0.39 -17.83
C ALA A 318 -24.17 0.76 -17.43
N LEU A 319 -24.40 0.96 -16.13
CA LEU A 319 -25.23 2.05 -15.62
C LEU A 319 -24.64 3.43 -15.94
N LEU A 320 -23.32 3.58 -15.89
CA LEU A 320 -22.63 4.81 -16.32
C LEU A 320 -22.57 4.97 -17.84
N ALA A 321 -22.51 3.87 -18.60
CA ALA A 321 -22.43 3.90 -20.04
C ALA A 321 -23.69 4.46 -20.70
N VAL A 322 -24.88 4.23 -20.14
CA VAL A 322 -26.16 4.72 -20.69
C VAL A 322 -26.23 6.25 -20.79
N PRO A 323 -26.04 7.03 -19.71
CA PRO A 323 -26.10 8.50 -19.80
C PRO A 323 -24.96 9.06 -20.65
N ILE A 324 -23.77 8.47 -20.61
CA ILE A 324 -22.65 8.86 -21.47
C ILE A 324 -23.01 8.62 -22.94
N PHE A 325 -23.61 7.47 -23.27
CA PHE A 325 -24.06 7.16 -24.62
C PHE A 325 -25.11 8.15 -25.11
N ILE A 326 -26.12 8.48 -24.29
CA ILE A 326 -27.16 9.47 -24.64
C ILE A 326 -26.52 10.84 -24.88
N LEU A 327 -25.64 11.28 -23.98
CA LEU A 327 -24.94 12.56 -24.10
C LEU A 327 -24.08 12.61 -25.37
N LEU A 328 -23.30 11.56 -25.64
CA LEU A 328 -22.47 11.49 -26.84
C LEU A 328 -23.30 11.47 -28.11
N ASN A 329 -24.42 10.74 -28.15
CA ASN A 329 -25.29 10.68 -29.32
C ASN A 329 -25.96 12.04 -29.61
N MET A 330 -26.23 12.84 -28.57
CA MET A 330 -26.81 14.19 -28.73
C MET A 330 -25.85 15.18 -29.43
N PHE A 331 -24.53 14.96 -29.34
CA PHE A 331 -23.52 15.85 -29.92
C PHE A 331 -22.71 15.24 -31.07
N PHE A 332 -22.66 13.90 -31.19
CA PHE A 332 -21.76 13.19 -32.09
C PHE A 332 -22.46 12.08 -32.87
N THR A 333 -22.31 12.13 -34.19
CA THR A 333 -22.51 10.96 -35.07
C THR A 333 -21.14 10.43 -35.49
N LEU A 334 -20.64 9.41 -34.79
CA LEU A 334 -19.36 8.79 -35.11
C LEU A 334 -19.47 7.94 -36.38
N ARG A 335 -18.64 8.23 -37.38
CA ARG A 335 -18.51 7.40 -38.58
C ARG A 335 -17.91 6.03 -38.21
N PRO A 336 -18.30 4.92 -38.87
CA PRO A 336 -17.83 3.58 -38.52
C PRO A 336 -16.30 3.43 -38.44
N LYS A 337 -15.57 4.07 -39.37
CA LYS A 337 -14.09 4.08 -39.39
C LYS A 337 -13.48 4.76 -38.16
N VAL A 338 -14.10 5.85 -37.69
CA VAL A 338 -13.63 6.60 -36.51
C VAL A 338 -13.86 5.76 -35.25
N THR A 339 -15.02 5.12 -35.14
CA THR A 339 -15.33 4.22 -34.02
C THR A 339 -14.32 3.09 -33.88
N LEU A 340 -13.89 2.51 -35.01
CA LEU A 340 -12.90 1.44 -35.04
C LEU A 340 -11.51 1.93 -34.58
N ASN A 341 -11.09 3.13 -34.99
CA ASN A 341 -9.85 3.74 -34.50
C ASN A 341 -9.89 4.04 -33.00
N VAL A 342 -11.01 4.55 -32.48
CA VAL A 342 -11.19 4.80 -31.05
C VAL A 342 -11.05 3.50 -30.27
N ALA A 343 -11.68 2.42 -30.77
CA ALA A 343 -11.55 1.09 -30.17
C ALA A 343 -10.10 0.57 -30.19
N ALA A 344 -9.34 0.84 -31.27
CA ALA A 344 -7.92 0.51 -31.34
C ALA A 344 -7.07 1.29 -30.31
N VAL A 345 -7.32 2.59 -30.13
CA VAL A 345 -6.62 3.39 -29.11
C VAL A 345 -6.94 2.88 -27.71
N ILE A 346 -8.21 2.58 -27.41
CA ILE A 346 -8.62 1.99 -26.13
C ILE A 346 -7.91 0.65 -25.92
N ALA A 347 -7.83 -0.20 -26.95
CA ALA A 347 -7.13 -1.47 -26.89
C ALA A 347 -5.64 -1.29 -26.52
N LEU A 348 -4.95 -0.34 -27.16
CA LEU A 348 -3.56 -0.04 -26.81
C LEU A 348 -3.42 0.42 -25.36
N ILE A 349 -4.31 1.31 -24.89
CA ILE A 349 -4.32 1.77 -23.49
C ILE A 349 -4.51 0.58 -22.54
N THR A 350 -5.42 -0.34 -22.84
CA THR A 350 -5.64 -1.53 -22.00
C THR A 350 -4.41 -2.43 -21.92
N ILE A 351 -3.63 -2.57 -23.00
CA ILE A 351 -2.36 -3.32 -23.00
C ILE A 351 -1.33 -2.64 -22.09
N ILE A 352 -1.22 -1.31 -22.16
CA ILE A 352 -0.29 -0.53 -21.32
C ILE A 352 -0.65 -0.70 -19.84
N LEU A 353 -1.92 -0.58 -19.49
CA LEU A 353 -2.40 -0.78 -18.11
C LEU A 353 -2.14 -2.22 -17.64
N TYR A 354 -2.38 -3.21 -18.49
CA TYR A 354 -2.12 -4.62 -18.19
C TYR A 354 -0.65 -4.88 -17.84
N VAL A 355 0.28 -4.39 -18.65
CA VAL A 355 1.72 -4.55 -18.39
C VAL A 355 2.15 -3.81 -17.12
N TYR A 356 1.61 -2.62 -16.88
CA TYR A 356 1.91 -1.85 -15.69
C TYR A 356 1.48 -2.58 -14.40
N GLU A 357 0.26 -3.12 -14.39
CA GLU A 357 -0.23 -3.91 -13.24
C GLU A 357 0.60 -5.18 -13.03
N LEU A 358 1.03 -5.87 -14.10
CA LEU A 358 1.96 -7.00 -13.97
C LEU A 358 3.28 -6.61 -13.32
N GLY A 359 3.84 -5.45 -13.69
CA GLY A 359 5.08 -4.93 -13.08
C GLY A 359 4.92 -4.61 -11.59
N LYS A 360 3.73 -4.16 -11.17
CA LYS A 360 3.40 -3.97 -9.75
C LYS A 360 3.24 -5.30 -9.02
N ILE A 361 2.53 -6.26 -9.61
CA ILE A 361 2.32 -7.58 -9.01
C ILE A 361 3.65 -8.27 -8.77
N LYS A 362 4.56 -8.24 -9.75
CA LYS A 362 5.89 -8.83 -9.61
C LYS A 362 6.66 -8.23 -8.44
N ARG A 363 6.64 -6.90 -8.28
CA ARG A 363 7.33 -6.23 -7.15
C ARG A 363 6.73 -6.59 -5.81
N ARG A 364 5.39 -6.61 -5.71
CA ARG A 364 4.66 -6.95 -4.49
C ARG A 364 4.81 -8.42 -4.09
N ASP A 365 4.63 -9.36 -5.02
CA ASP A 365 4.78 -10.80 -4.74
C ASP A 365 6.26 -11.14 -4.38
N GLN A 366 7.24 -10.37 -4.87
CA GLN A 366 8.65 -10.49 -4.46
C GLN A 366 8.99 -9.73 -3.16
N LYS A 367 8.00 -9.09 -2.51
CA LYS A 367 8.17 -8.24 -1.32
C LYS A 367 9.26 -7.18 -1.47
N LEU A 368 9.49 -6.67 -2.69
CA LEU A 368 10.50 -5.64 -2.95
C LEU A 368 10.08 -4.25 -2.45
N ASP A 369 8.79 -4.08 -2.20
CA ASP A 369 8.21 -2.82 -1.71
C ASP A 369 8.10 -2.80 -0.16
N ASP A 370 8.52 -3.86 0.54
CA ASP A 370 8.46 -4.03 2.00
C ASP A 370 9.87 -4.26 2.54
N ARG A 371 10.42 -3.26 3.24
CA ARG A 371 11.83 -3.31 3.69
C ARG A 371 12.00 -4.21 4.90
N GLY A 372 11.05 -4.18 5.84
CA GLY A 372 11.06 -5.00 7.04
C GLY A 372 11.06 -6.49 6.70
N SER A 373 10.15 -6.92 5.82
CA SER A 373 10.09 -8.30 5.37
C SER A 373 11.32 -8.70 4.54
N TRP A 374 11.87 -7.79 3.74
CA TRP A 374 13.08 -8.08 2.97
C TRP A 374 14.30 -8.33 3.86
N GLU A 375 14.55 -7.48 4.86
CA GLU A 375 15.71 -7.67 5.75
C GLU A 375 15.55 -8.92 6.64
N GLU A 376 14.34 -9.26 7.11
CA GLU A 376 14.16 -10.51 7.87
C GLU A 376 14.36 -11.77 7.01
N SER A 377 13.96 -11.74 5.72
CA SER A 377 14.24 -12.85 4.78
C SER A 377 15.75 -13.08 4.57
N LYS A 378 16.53 -11.99 4.61
CA LYS A 378 17.99 -12.02 4.48
C LYS A 378 18.67 -12.45 5.78
N LEU A 379 18.15 -12.06 6.93
CA LEU A 379 18.62 -12.52 8.24
C LEU A 379 18.33 -14.01 8.44
N SER A 380 17.13 -14.46 8.15
CA SER A 380 16.74 -15.88 8.21
C SER A 380 17.57 -16.75 7.25
N SER A 381 17.81 -16.31 6.02
CA SER A 381 18.70 -17.03 5.09
C SER A 381 20.17 -17.03 5.53
N ARG A 382 20.64 -15.96 6.18
CA ARG A 382 21.97 -15.93 6.83
C ARG A 382 22.04 -16.90 8.02
N ARG A 383 21.02 -16.96 8.88
CA ARG A 383 20.93 -17.91 10.00
C ARG A 383 20.92 -19.36 9.48
N TYR A 384 20.17 -19.63 8.42
CA TYR A 384 20.14 -20.94 7.75
C TYR A 384 21.52 -21.34 7.21
N LYS A 385 22.20 -20.45 6.47
CA LYS A 385 23.55 -20.69 5.92
C LYS A 385 24.63 -20.79 7.00
N ALA A 386 24.55 -19.98 8.05
CA ALA A 386 25.46 -20.06 9.19
C ALA A 386 25.32 -21.38 9.97
N GLY A 387 24.15 -22.02 9.91
CA GLY A 387 23.94 -23.37 10.44
C GLY A 387 24.36 -24.51 9.51
N THR A 388 24.72 -24.24 8.24
CA THR A 388 25.01 -25.28 7.24
C THR A 388 26.42 -25.29 6.65
N ASP A 389 27.30 -24.33 6.92
CA ASP A 389 28.72 -24.47 6.56
C ASP A 389 29.62 -23.55 7.39
N ASN A 390 30.62 -24.16 8.04
CA ASN A 390 31.71 -23.50 8.77
C ASN A 390 32.90 -23.21 7.83
N ASP A 391 32.67 -22.81 6.58
CA ASP A 391 33.73 -22.33 5.70
C ASP A 391 33.13 -21.50 4.55
N ASN A 392 33.75 -20.35 4.26
CA ASN A 392 33.44 -19.39 3.17
C ASN A 392 32.64 -18.12 3.52
N LEU A 393 32.78 -17.59 4.75
CA LEU A 393 32.32 -16.26 5.12
C LEU A 393 33.02 -15.12 4.33
N ALA A 394 34.20 -15.38 3.76
CA ALA A 394 35.02 -14.38 3.06
C ALA A 394 34.63 -14.12 1.57
N LYS A 395 33.90 -15.04 0.91
CA LYS A 395 33.56 -14.89 -0.52
C LYS A 395 32.32 -14.02 -0.80
N GLN A 396 31.46 -13.79 0.19
CA GLN A 396 30.16 -13.12 -0.01
C GLN A 396 30.20 -11.58 0.15
N MET A 397 31.34 -10.99 0.51
CA MET A 397 31.50 -9.53 0.59
C MET A 397 31.60 -8.85 -0.79
N ALA A 398 31.74 -9.61 -1.89
CA ALA A 398 31.85 -9.07 -3.24
C ALA A 398 30.50 -8.69 -3.89
N ASP A 399 29.38 -9.28 -3.45
CA ASP A 399 28.06 -9.08 -4.08
C ASP A 399 27.32 -7.81 -3.60
N GLY A 400 27.83 -7.13 -2.56
CA GLY A 400 27.25 -5.89 -2.02
C GLY A 400 27.25 -4.69 -2.99
N LYS A 401 28.04 -4.74 -4.08
CA LYS A 401 28.11 -3.66 -5.08
C LYS A 401 26.92 -3.63 -6.06
N ASN A 402 26.19 -4.73 -6.24
CA ASN A 402 25.02 -4.76 -7.13
C ASN A 402 23.77 -4.11 -6.50
N ASN A 403 23.70 -4.03 -5.18
CA ASN A 403 22.51 -3.56 -4.44
C ASN A 403 22.29 -2.04 -4.54
N ALA A 404 23.37 -1.25 -4.61
CA ALA A 404 23.28 0.20 -4.83
C ALA A 404 22.74 0.55 -6.24
N ARG A 405 22.89 -0.36 -7.21
CA ARG A 405 22.40 -0.19 -8.58
C ARG A 405 20.90 -0.47 -8.69
N ILE A 406 20.37 -1.39 -7.90
CA ILE A 406 18.94 -1.76 -7.86
C ILE A 406 18.12 -0.68 -7.10
N ASN A 407 18.63 -0.16 -5.98
CA ASN A 407 17.97 0.93 -5.23
C ASN A 407 17.85 2.24 -6.04
N ARG A 408 18.83 2.54 -6.93
CA ARG A 408 18.73 3.68 -7.86
C ARG A 408 17.69 3.48 -8.97
N VAL A 409 17.34 2.24 -9.32
CA VAL A 409 16.31 1.96 -10.34
C VAL A 409 14.91 2.11 -9.75
N SER A 410 14.69 1.65 -8.50
CA SER A 410 13.40 1.77 -7.79
C SER A 410 12.94 3.23 -7.61
N LYS A 411 13.81 4.13 -7.15
CA LYS A 411 13.47 5.56 -6.98
C LYS A 411 13.33 6.31 -8.31
N LYS A 412 14.03 5.87 -9.37
CA LYS A 412 14.05 6.52 -10.70
C LYS A 412 12.86 6.14 -11.59
N GLU A 413 12.24 4.97 -11.40
CA GLU A 413 11.03 4.56 -12.14
C GLU A 413 9.72 5.10 -11.55
N LYS A 414 9.63 5.33 -10.23
CA LYS A 414 8.46 6.00 -9.60
C LYS A 414 8.15 7.37 -10.25
N ASN A 415 9.17 8.08 -10.74
CA ASN A 415 9.02 9.45 -11.26
C ASN A 415 8.78 9.57 -12.77
N LYS A 416 8.93 8.50 -13.57
CA LYS A 416 8.85 8.63 -15.05
C LYS A 416 7.44 8.51 -15.64
N MET A 417 6.50 7.84 -14.95
CA MET A 417 5.18 7.54 -15.53
C MET A 417 3.99 8.23 -14.85
N ALA A 418 4.22 8.88 -13.69
CA ALA A 418 3.26 9.81 -13.10
C ALA A 418 2.81 10.93 -14.06
N PRO A 419 3.66 11.53 -14.93
CA PRO A 419 3.20 12.56 -15.86
C PRO A 419 2.32 11.99 -16.98
N LEU A 420 2.60 10.80 -17.51
CA LEU A 420 1.87 10.25 -18.65
C LEU A 420 0.44 9.79 -18.27
N LEU A 421 0.29 9.15 -17.11
CA LEU A 421 -1.03 8.77 -16.58
C LEU A 421 -1.84 9.99 -16.14
N LYS A 422 -1.19 11.00 -15.53
CA LYS A 422 -1.82 12.30 -15.24
C LYS A 422 -2.29 12.99 -16.52
N VAL A 423 -1.50 12.97 -17.59
CA VAL A 423 -1.89 13.53 -18.90
C VAL A 423 -3.10 12.79 -19.48
N VAL A 424 -3.18 11.46 -19.42
CA VAL A 424 -4.34 10.70 -19.93
C VAL A 424 -5.60 10.95 -19.10
N VAL A 425 -5.49 11.01 -17.77
CA VAL A 425 -6.63 11.29 -16.89
C VAL A 425 -7.09 12.75 -17.00
N ILE A 426 -6.15 13.70 -17.07
CA ILE A 426 -6.45 15.11 -17.34
C ILE A 426 -7.08 15.26 -18.72
N PHE A 427 -6.60 14.56 -19.75
CA PHE A 427 -7.20 14.57 -21.09
C PHE A 427 -8.64 14.02 -21.08
N ALA A 428 -8.91 12.95 -20.34
CA ALA A 428 -10.25 12.39 -20.17
C ALA A 428 -11.19 13.33 -19.39
N ILE A 429 -10.69 14.01 -18.36
CA ILE A 429 -11.45 15.01 -17.60
C ILE A 429 -11.68 16.28 -18.44
N CYS A 430 -10.70 16.71 -19.23
CA CYS A 430 -10.81 17.86 -20.15
C CYS A 430 -11.82 17.60 -21.29
N MET A 431 -11.96 16.36 -21.75
CA MET A 431 -12.98 15.95 -22.73
C MET A 431 -14.41 16.04 -22.17
N VAL A 432 -14.59 15.89 -20.86
CA VAL A 432 -15.91 15.84 -20.19
C VAL A 432 -16.25 17.15 -19.48
N GLY A 433 -15.26 17.95 -19.07
CA GLY A 433 -15.45 19.03 -18.09
C GLY A 433 -15.19 20.47 -18.55
N ILE A 434 -14.84 20.75 -19.80
CA ILE A 434 -14.54 22.13 -20.27
C ILE A 434 -15.62 22.63 -21.26
N PRO A 435 -16.11 23.88 -21.13
CA PRO A 435 -17.07 24.49 -22.07
C PRO A 435 -16.58 24.59 -23.53
N ASN A 436 -15.27 24.40 -23.76
CA ASN A 436 -14.61 24.39 -25.08
C ASN A 436 -14.54 22.99 -25.69
N PHE A 437 -15.59 22.20 -25.52
CA PHE A 437 -15.80 20.90 -26.17
C PHE A 437 -15.56 20.96 -27.69
N MET A 438 -15.86 22.09 -28.34
CA MET A 438 -15.62 22.32 -29.77
C MET A 438 -14.13 22.39 -30.17
N PHE A 439 -13.23 22.82 -29.27
CA PHE A 439 -11.79 22.87 -29.54
C PHE A 439 -11.13 21.50 -29.38
N ALA A 440 -11.56 20.71 -28.37
CA ALA A 440 -11.15 19.32 -28.27
C ALA A 440 -11.65 18.50 -29.48
N PHE A 441 -12.84 18.82 -29.99
CA PHE A 441 -13.41 18.23 -31.19
C PHE A 441 -12.59 18.52 -32.46
N SER A 442 -12.10 19.75 -32.67
CA SER A 442 -11.30 20.06 -33.86
C SER A 442 -9.98 19.29 -33.90
N LEU A 443 -9.33 19.13 -32.74
CA LEU A 443 -8.14 18.28 -32.59
C LEU A 443 -8.46 16.79 -32.78
N PHE A 444 -9.56 16.31 -32.19
CA PHE A 444 -10.00 14.92 -32.34
C PHE A 444 -10.34 14.57 -33.81
N SER A 445 -11.11 15.43 -34.49
CA SER A 445 -11.45 15.25 -35.91
C SER A 445 -10.24 15.36 -36.84
N ALA A 446 -9.25 16.19 -36.50
CA ALA A 446 -8.01 16.29 -37.26
C ALA A 446 -7.15 15.01 -37.13
N VAL A 447 -7.04 14.45 -35.92
CA VAL A 447 -6.27 13.21 -35.67
C VAL A 447 -6.93 11.98 -36.30
N PHE A 448 -8.26 11.88 -36.22
CA PHE A 448 -9.04 10.76 -36.74
C PHE A 448 -9.65 11.01 -38.12
N SER A 449 -9.00 11.85 -38.94
CA SER A 449 -9.42 12.06 -40.33
C SER A 449 -9.49 10.73 -41.10
N VAL A 450 -10.39 10.66 -42.08
CA VAL A 450 -10.64 9.42 -42.84
C VAL A 450 -9.38 8.94 -43.60
N GLY A 451 -8.48 9.86 -43.97
CA GLY A 451 -7.24 9.55 -44.70
C GLY A 451 -6.11 8.95 -43.84
N SER A 452 -6.12 9.18 -42.52
CA SER A 452 -5.07 8.71 -41.60
C SER A 452 -5.47 7.47 -40.76
N SER A 453 -6.72 7.01 -40.89
CA SER A 453 -7.32 5.99 -40.02
C SER A 453 -6.52 4.67 -39.97
N PHE A 454 -6.11 4.17 -41.14
CA PHE A 454 -5.29 2.95 -41.20
C PHE A 454 -3.95 3.10 -40.47
N PHE A 455 -3.24 4.21 -40.69
CA PHE A 455 -1.93 4.45 -40.07
C PHE A 455 -2.01 4.52 -38.54
N VAL A 456 -3.09 5.10 -38.00
CA VAL A 456 -3.32 5.16 -36.55
C VAL A 456 -3.52 3.74 -35.98
N SER A 457 -4.39 2.93 -36.59
CA SER A 457 -4.61 1.55 -36.13
C SER A 457 -3.37 0.68 -36.28
N ALA A 458 -2.64 0.82 -37.40
CA ALA A 458 -1.40 0.08 -37.65
C ALA A 458 -0.30 0.45 -36.65
N ALA A 459 -0.15 1.73 -36.31
CA ALA A 459 0.77 2.17 -35.26
C ALA A 459 0.39 1.60 -33.90
N CYS A 460 -0.91 1.63 -33.53
CA CYS A 460 -1.40 1.04 -32.29
C CYS A 460 -1.12 -0.46 -32.22
N PHE A 461 -1.33 -1.19 -33.32
CA PHE A 461 -1.03 -2.61 -33.40
C PHE A 461 0.46 -2.90 -33.24
N ALA A 462 1.33 -2.19 -33.98
CA ALA A 462 2.79 -2.36 -33.89
C ALA A 462 3.30 -2.10 -32.46
N ILE A 463 2.85 -1.00 -31.84
CA ILE A 463 3.21 -0.66 -30.45
C ILE A 463 2.70 -1.74 -29.49
N GLY A 464 1.45 -2.19 -29.63
CA GLY A 464 0.86 -3.23 -28.80
C GLY A 464 1.64 -4.55 -28.85
N VAL A 465 2.09 -4.95 -30.05
CA VAL A 465 2.93 -6.15 -30.24
C VAL A 465 4.28 -5.99 -29.55
N ILE A 466 4.96 -4.84 -29.75
CA ILE A 466 6.26 -4.56 -29.11
C ILE A 466 6.15 -4.63 -27.58
N ILE A 467 5.13 -3.98 -27.00
CA ILE A 467 4.91 -3.96 -25.55
C ILE A 467 4.66 -5.37 -25.01
N THR A 468 3.83 -6.16 -25.70
CA THR A 468 3.49 -7.52 -25.25
C THR A 468 4.69 -8.47 -25.36
N LEU A 469 5.46 -8.39 -26.44
CA LEU A 469 6.67 -9.21 -26.62
C LEU A 469 7.76 -8.86 -25.59
N SER A 470 7.99 -7.56 -25.36
CA SER A 470 8.96 -7.08 -24.37
C SER A 470 8.66 -7.58 -22.95
N ASN A 471 7.38 -7.78 -22.62
CA ASN A 471 6.94 -8.19 -21.27
C ASN A 471 6.50 -9.65 -21.17
N CYS A 472 6.74 -10.47 -22.20
CA CYS A 472 6.31 -11.86 -22.27
C CYS A 472 6.92 -12.73 -21.13
N ARG A 473 8.19 -12.48 -20.76
CA ARG A 473 8.84 -13.18 -19.64
C ARG A 473 8.15 -12.89 -18.31
N THR A 474 7.94 -11.61 -18.01
CA THR A 474 7.20 -11.15 -16.81
C THR A 474 5.79 -11.72 -16.77
N CYS A 475 5.09 -11.78 -17.91
CA CYS A 475 3.78 -12.40 -18.00
C CYS A 475 3.83 -13.88 -17.61
N LYS A 476 4.79 -14.66 -18.13
CA LYS A 476 4.92 -16.10 -17.82
C LYS A 476 5.21 -16.36 -16.34
N GLU A 477 6.07 -15.55 -15.74
CA GLU A 477 6.41 -15.65 -14.31
C GLU A 477 5.19 -15.36 -13.42
N VAL A 478 4.47 -14.27 -13.68
CA VAL A 478 3.33 -13.84 -12.85
C VAL A 478 2.09 -14.72 -13.08
N SER A 479 1.88 -15.21 -14.29
CA SER A 479 0.70 -16.03 -14.65
C SER A 479 0.81 -17.50 -14.22
N GLY A 480 1.88 -17.90 -13.53
CA GLY A 480 2.09 -19.28 -13.08
C GLY A 480 2.19 -20.28 -14.22
N GLY A 481 2.79 -19.89 -15.36
CA GLY A 481 2.99 -20.80 -16.50
C GLY A 481 1.81 -20.96 -17.46
N LYS A 482 0.72 -20.18 -17.32
CA LYS A 482 -0.33 -20.14 -18.35
C LYS A 482 0.24 -19.60 -19.68
N ASN A 483 -0.04 -20.32 -20.77
CA ASN A 483 0.51 -20.02 -22.10
C ASN A 483 -0.10 -18.79 -22.78
N VAL A 484 -1.28 -18.32 -22.34
CA VAL A 484 -2.01 -17.23 -22.99
C VAL A 484 -1.99 -15.99 -22.09
N PRO A 485 -1.31 -14.89 -22.48
CA PRO A 485 -1.35 -13.65 -21.71
C PRO A 485 -2.74 -13.01 -21.78
N GLY A 486 -3.17 -12.37 -20.69
CA GLY A 486 -4.48 -11.71 -20.63
C GLY A 486 -4.64 -10.57 -21.65
N SER A 487 -3.54 -10.01 -22.16
CA SER A 487 -3.53 -8.97 -23.20
C SER A 487 -3.86 -9.48 -24.61
N VAL A 488 -4.01 -10.79 -24.83
CA VAL A 488 -4.29 -11.36 -26.16
C VAL A 488 -5.59 -10.81 -26.75
N GLY A 489 -6.63 -10.60 -25.94
CA GLY A 489 -7.89 -10.04 -26.44
C GLY A 489 -7.71 -8.64 -27.06
N ALA A 490 -6.94 -7.77 -26.40
CA ALA A 490 -6.66 -6.43 -26.91
C ALA A 490 -5.74 -6.45 -28.15
N LEU A 491 -4.79 -7.40 -28.23
CA LEU A 491 -3.98 -7.60 -29.44
C LEU A 491 -4.81 -8.08 -30.63
N VAL A 492 -5.72 -9.02 -30.39
CA VAL A 492 -6.66 -9.53 -31.41
C VAL A 492 -7.59 -8.41 -31.88
N ALA A 493 -8.07 -7.57 -30.95
CA ALA A 493 -8.83 -6.38 -31.28
C ALA A 493 -8.06 -5.41 -32.20
N LEU A 494 -6.79 -5.13 -31.89
CA LEU A 494 -5.93 -4.28 -32.72
C LEU A 494 -5.66 -4.88 -34.10
N ALA A 495 -5.45 -6.19 -34.18
CA ALA A 495 -5.24 -6.90 -35.44
C ALA A 495 -6.48 -6.82 -36.35
N VAL A 496 -7.67 -7.12 -35.81
CA VAL A 496 -8.93 -7.08 -36.55
C VAL A 496 -9.28 -5.65 -36.98
N SER A 497 -9.09 -4.67 -36.10
CA SER A 497 -9.25 -3.24 -36.43
C SER A 497 -8.38 -2.83 -37.62
N THR A 498 -7.09 -3.17 -37.56
CA THR A 498 -6.12 -2.82 -38.60
C THR A 498 -6.42 -3.52 -39.92
N LEU A 499 -6.80 -4.79 -39.88
CA LEU A 499 -7.16 -5.58 -41.06
C LEU A 499 -8.37 -5.00 -41.80
N ILE A 500 -9.42 -4.62 -41.06
CA ILE A 500 -10.65 -4.11 -41.66
C ILE A 500 -10.45 -2.69 -42.22
N LEU A 501 -9.60 -1.88 -41.57
CA LEU A 501 -9.20 -0.58 -42.11
C LEU A 501 -8.28 -0.70 -43.34
N LEU A 502 -7.48 -1.78 -43.43
CA LEU A 502 -6.64 -2.07 -44.60
C LEU A 502 -7.47 -2.54 -45.81
N ILE A 503 -8.39 -3.48 -45.59
CA ILE A 503 -9.28 -4.00 -46.65
C ILE A 503 -10.23 -2.91 -47.14
N ASN A 504 -10.62 -2.00 -46.25
CA ASN A 504 -11.48 -0.86 -46.55
C ASN A 504 -12.78 -1.26 -47.30
N PRO A 505 -13.59 -2.19 -46.75
CA PRO A 505 -14.77 -2.72 -47.43
C PRO A 505 -15.81 -1.62 -47.72
N VAL A 506 -16.53 -1.77 -48.83
CA VAL A 506 -17.55 -0.79 -49.27
C VAL A 506 -18.78 -0.79 -48.34
N SER A 507 -19.10 -1.93 -47.72
CA SER A 507 -20.27 -2.05 -46.84
C SER A 507 -19.94 -1.75 -45.38
N ASP A 508 -20.73 -0.86 -44.77
CA ASP A 508 -20.60 -0.47 -43.37
C ASP A 508 -20.84 -1.61 -42.37
N LEU A 509 -21.56 -2.67 -42.79
CA LEU A 509 -21.84 -3.85 -41.97
C LEU A 509 -20.55 -4.53 -41.46
N PHE A 510 -19.49 -4.53 -42.27
CA PHE A 510 -18.21 -5.10 -41.88
C PHE A 510 -17.55 -4.32 -40.75
N TYR A 511 -17.68 -2.98 -40.74
CA TYR A 511 -17.16 -2.14 -39.67
C TYR A 511 -17.95 -2.31 -38.38
N TYR A 512 -19.28 -2.39 -38.45
CA TYR A 512 -20.09 -2.64 -37.25
C TYR A 512 -19.83 -4.03 -36.65
N GLY A 513 -19.71 -5.06 -37.50
CA GLY A 513 -19.29 -6.40 -37.07
C GLY A 513 -17.91 -6.40 -36.42
N ALA A 514 -16.95 -5.66 -36.99
CA ALA A 514 -15.61 -5.45 -36.43
C ALA A 514 -15.68 -4.87 -35.02
N VAL A 515 -16.45 -3.80 -34.84
CA VAL A 515 -16.56 -3.09 -33.57
C VAL A 515 -17.14 -4.01 -32.50
N ILE A 516 -18.18 -4.78 -32.80
CA ILE A 516 -18.76 -5.75 -31.85
C ILE A 516 -17.73 -6.80 -31.44
N PHE A 517 -16.98 -7.35 -32.39
CA PHE A 517 -15.94 -8.33 -32.11
C PHE A 517 -14.78 -7.75 -31.28
N VAL A 518 -14.33 -6.54 -31.62
CA VAL A 518 -13.30 -5.79 -30.88
C VAL A 518 -13.76 -5.54 -29.45
N LEU A 519 -15.01 -5.11 -29.25
CA LEU A 519 -15.56 -4.89 -27.91
C LEU A 519 -15.59 -6.18 -27.10
N ALA A 520 -16.04 -7.30 -27.68
CA ALA A 520 -16.02 -8.60 -27.01
C ALA A 520 -14.59 -9.02 -26.60
N SER A 521 -13.61 -8.80 -27.48
CA SER A 521 -12.20 -9.11 -27.22
C SER A 521 -11.59 -8.21 -26.13
N LEU A 522 -12.01 -6.93 -26.08
CA LEU A 522 -11.63 -6.00 -25.02
C LEU A 522 -12.26 -6.37 -23.68
N MET A 523 -13.51 -6.84 -23.67
CA MET A 523 -14.16 -7.32 -22.44
C MET A 523 -13.39 -8.49 -21.83
N PHE A 524 -12.89 -9.43 -22.63
CA PHE A 524 -12.02 -10.51 -22.13
C PHE A 524 -10.76 -9.96 -21.45
N THR A 525 -10.08 -9.00 -22.08
CA THR A 525 -8.86 -8.39 -21.54
C THR A 525 -9.14 -7.62 -20.24
N LEU A 526 -10.27 -6.92 -20.16
CA LEU A 526 -10.68 -6.18 -18.96
C LEU A 526 -11.02 -7.11 -17.81
N VAL A 527 -11.66 -8.27 -18.06
CA VAL A 527 -11.87 -9.30 -17.03
C VAL A 527 -10.55 -9.80 -16.47
N GLU A 528 -9.58 -10.10 -17.34
CA GLU A 528 -8.25 -10.53 -16.89
C GLU A 528 -7.54 -9.42 -16.12
N LEU A 529 -7.61 -8.17 -16.58
CA LEU A 529 -7.05 -7.02 -15.85
C LEU A 529 -7.64 -6.90 -14.43
N ILE A 530 -8.96 -7.08 -14.28
CA ILE A 530 -9.62 -7.07 -12.96
C ILE A 530 -9.13 -8.23 -12.09
N LYS A 531 -8.93 -9.43 -12.66
CA LYS A 531 -8.36 -10.57 -11.91
C LYS A 531 -6.94 -10.27 -11.44
N TYR A 532 -6.09 -9.70 -12.28
CA TYR A 532 -4.74 -9.28 -11.91
C TYR A 532 -4.76 -8.15 -10.87
N TYR A 533 -5.64 -7.17 -11.00
CA TYR A 533 -5.84 -6.16 -9.98
C TYR A 533 -6.25 -6.77 -8.65
N ASN A 534 -7.17 -7.74 -8.63
CA ASN A 534 -7.57 -8.43 -7.41
C ASN A 534 -6.43 -9.22 -6.78
N VAL A 535 -5.59 -9.83 -7.63
CA VAL A 535 -4.35 -10.48 -7.21
C VAL A 535 -3.39 -9.46 -6.58
N LEU A 536 -3.24 -8.27 -7.15
CA LEU A 536 -2.43 -7.21 -6.56
C LEU A 536 -3.02 -6.72 -5.23
N ALA A 537 -4.32 -6.48 -5.21
CA ALA A 537 -5.06 -5.96 -4.07
C ALA A 537 -5.18 -6.96 -2.91
N THR A 538 -4.73 -8.21 -3.07
CA THR A 538 -4.78 -9.23 -2.01
C THR A 538 -3.43 -9.92 -1.87
N ARG A 539 -3.16 -10.47 -0.70
CA ARG A 539 -1.86 -11.06 -0.35
C ARG A 539 -1.93 -12.56 -0.39
N ARG A 540 -0.86 -13.22 -0.84
CA ARG A 540 -0.75 -14.69 -0.72
C ARG A 540 -0.56 -15.08 0.74
N LEU A 541 -1.03 -16.27 1.08
CA LEU A 541 -0.73 -16.86 2.39
C LEU A 541 0.75 -17.29 2.45
N PRO A 542 1.49 -16.95 3.53
CA PRO A 542 2.92 -17.26 3.67
C PRO A 542 3.30 -18.74 3.53
N GLN A 543 2.38 -19.67 3.83
CA GLN A 543 2.60 -21.11 3.65
C GLN A 543 2.98 -21.50 2.21
N PHE A 544 2.52 -20.76 1.19
CA PHE A 544 2.83 -21.05 -0.21
C PHE A 544 4.21 -20.56 -0.65
N ASP A 545 4.86 -19.70 0.13
CA ASP A 545 6.23 -19.25 -0.15
C ASP A 545 7.27 -20.23 0.41
N ASN A 546 6.94 -20.90 1.52
CA ASN A 546 7.83 -21.84 2.22
C ASN A 546 7.65 -23.30 1.78
N TYR A 547 6.49 -23.69 1.26
CA TYR A 547 6.27 -25.00 0.64
C TYR A 547 6.42 -24.89 -0.89
N LYS A 548 7.65 -25.04 -1.39
CA LYS A 548 7.82 -25.59 -2.74
C LYS A 548 7.36 -27.04 -2.67
N GLY A 549 6.15 -27.30 -3.18
CA GLY A 549 5.46 -28.58 -3.09
C GLY A 549 6.39 -29.77 -3.33
N GLY A 550 6.34 -30.74 -2.42
CA GLY A 550 6.56 -32.12 -2.82
C GLY A 550 5.53 -32.43 -3.91
N ASN A 551 5.96 -33.12 -4.97
CA ASN A 551 5.07 -33.58 -6.03
C ASN A 551 3.79 -34.18 -5.44
N ASP A 552 2.63 -33.63 -5.78
CA ASP A 552 1.31 -34.16 -5.42
C ASP A 552 0.95 -35.45 -6.20
N ASN A 553 1.93 -36.35 -6.40
CA ASN A 553 1.75 -37.71 -6.92
C ASN A 553 2.18 -38.74 -5.86
N ALA A 554 1.61 -38.65 -4.66
CA ALA A 554 1.67 -39.70 -3.65
C ALA A 554 0.27 -40.00 -3.10
#